data_AF-A0AAD7HUT7-F1
#
_entry.id   AF-A0AAD7HUT7-F1
#
_cell.length_a   1.000
_cell.length_b   1.000
_cell.length_c   1.000
_cell.angle_alpha   90.00
_cell.angle_beta   90.00
_cell.angle_gamma   90.00
#
_symmetry.space_group_name_H-M   'P 1'
#
loop_
_entity.id
_entity.type
_entity.pdbx_description
1 polymer ?
#
loop_
_entity_poly.entity_id
_entity_poly.type
_entity_poly.pdbx_seq_one_letter_code
_entity_poly.pdbx_strand_id
1 'polypeptide(L)'
;MSKTFTVLLVLVAVAPSVLAQSPIFGQCGGENWTGPTTCAVGSACVVQNPFFSQCVPSAVTTPTTTATTTSKTSSSTSTTKSSTTTTKSSTTTTKSTTTTTKSSTTTTTTSAPSGTACTVTAIAQVSSATASCTSIVISNLAVPSSTTLNLSKLKTGTTVTFEGKTTFAFTDWDSDLIDIGGEDITIVGAPGSIIDGNGQAWWDGQGSNGGVTKPDHFITLKSTGTSLLQNLHIQNWPVHCFDITGSSGTTITGLTLDNSAGNAPNAASGGLPAAHNSDGFDVSSTTNLLITSTTVINQDDCVAVTSGSNITVSNMVCDGGHGLSIGSIGGKSNNDVSDVLFTNSVVKNSQNGARIKTNSGTTGTVTNIEWSNIQVSNISIYGIDIQQDYLNGGPTGTPTNGVIINGITMSNITGTAASGAQNYFILCGSGSCSNFDFVNVAITGGSDDSCNFTPTSGNFKCT
;
A
#
# COMPACT_ATOMS: atom_id res chain seq x y z
N MET A 1 0.89 41.79 71.31
CA MET A 1 0.98 40.49 70.61
C MET A 1 0.98 40.77 69.12
N SER A 2 2.14 40.58 68.48
CA SER A 2 2.41 40.93 67.08
C SER A 2 1.71 39.95 66.13
N LYS A 3 0.98 40.45 65.12
CA LYS A 3 0.31 39.64 64.10
C LYS A 3 1.17 39.64 62.82
N THR A 4 1.80 38.51 62.53
CA THR A 4 2.58 38.28 61.32
C THR A 4 1.65 37.84 60.18
N PHE A 5 1.62 38.60 59.08
CA PHE A 5 0.93 38.23 57.84
C PHE A 5 1.87 37.34 56.99
N THR A 6 1.48 36.10 56.72
CA THR A 6 2.21 35.21 55.82
C THR A 6 1.58 35.30 54.43
N VAL A 7 2.33 35.84 53.47
CA VAL A 7 1.98 35.89 52.05
C VAL A 7 2.34 34.54 51.42
N LEU A 8 1.34 33.85 50.86
CA LEU A 8 1.50 32.59 50.14
C LEU A 8 1.82 32.90 48.66
N LEU A 9 3.06 32.67 48.24
CA LEU A 9 3.50 32.81 46.85
C LEU A 9 3.16 31.52 46.09
N VAL A 10 2.22 31.57 45.16
CA VAL A 10 1.88 30.44 44.27
C VAL A 10 2.88 30.43 43.10
N LEU A 11 3.80 29.45 43.08
CA LEU A 11 4.61 29.15 41.90
C LEU A 11 3.74 28.38 40.88
N VAL A 12 3.40 29.00 39.76
CA VAL A 12 2.88 28.32 38.58
C VAL A 12 4.06 27.72 37.81
N ALA A 13 4.21 26.41 37.85
CA ALA A 13 5.17 25.69 37.02
C ALA A 13 4.65 25.62 35.58
N VAL A 14 5.23 26.42 34.67
CA VAL A 14 5.01 26.28 33.23
C VAL A 14 5.93 25.15 32.75
N ALA A 15 5.37 23.96 32.55
CA ALA A 15 6.07 22.87 31.88
C ALA A 15 6.22 23.23 30.39
N PRO A 16 7.43 23.14 29.80
CA PRO A 16 7.57 23.28 28.36
C PRO A 16 6.90 22.08 27.67
N SER A 17 5.86 22.35 26.88
CA SER A 17 5.26 21.39 25.97
C SER A 17 6.31 21.00 24.94
N VAL A 18 6.93 19.83 25.08
CA VAL A 18 7.69 19.22 23.99
C VAL A 18 6.66 18.78 22.96
N LEU A 19 6.47 19.58 21.90
CA LEU A 19 5.68 19.15 20.75
C LEU A 19 6.43 17.99 20.09
N ALA A 20 5.99 16.76 20.34
CA ALA A 20 6.47 15.58 19.65
C ALA A 20 6.32 15.80 18.13
N GLN A 21 7.25 15.28 17.32
CA GLN A 21 7.07 15.27 15.87
C GLN A 21 6.04 14.20 15.51
N SER A 22 5.18 14.47 14.55
CA SER A 22 4.31 13.46 13.96
C SER A 22 5.18 12.47 13.16
N PRO A 23 5.00 11.15 13.34
CA PRO A 23 5.76 10.17 12.58
C PRO A 23 5.52 10.34 11.08
N ILE A 24 6.39 9.75 10.26
CA ILE A 24 6.12 9.64 8.82
C ILE A 24 4.76 8.94 8.65
N PHE A 25 3.89 9.51 7.83
CA PHE A 25 2.46 9.17 7.64
C PHE A 25 1.51 9.49 8.80
N GLY A 26 1.98 10.10 9.89
CA GLY A 26 1.13 10.62 10.96
C GLY A 26 0.39 11.90 10.57
N GLN A 27 -0.71 12.20 11.27
CA GLN A 27 -1.42 13.47 11.11
C GLN A 27 -0.56 14.63 11.62
N CYS A 28 -0.46 15.69 10.82
CA CYS A 28 0.34 16.87 11.11
C CYS A 28 -0.45 18.18 10.98
N GLY A 29 -1.76 18.10 10.77
CA GLY A 29 -2.62 19.26 10.61
C GLY A 29 -4.06 18.88 10.29
N GLY A 30 -4.90 19.90 10.17
CA GLY A 30 -6.34 19.78 9.98
C GLY A 30 -7.13 20.71 10.90
N GLU A 31 -8.32 21.13 10.49
CA GLU A 31 -9.25 21.87 11.35
C GLU A 31 -9.50 21.12 12.66
N ASN A 32 -9.34 21.83 13.78
CA ASN A 32 -9.43 21.29 15.16
C ASN A 32 -8.34 20.30 15.59
N TRP A 33 -7.28 20.09 14.79
CA TRP A 33 -6.13 19.29 15.22
C TRP A 33 -5.32 20.02 16.30
N THR A 34 -5.16 19.38 17.46
CA THR A 34 -4.38 19.91 18.60
C THR A 34 -3.06 19.16 18.83
N GLY A 35 -2.74 18.18 17.96
CA GLY A 35 -1.54 17.36 18.05
C GLY A 35 -0.32 17.96 17.34
N PRO A 36 0.75 17.15 17.16
CA PRO A 36 1.96 17.54 16.45
C PRO A 36 1.70 18.17 15.07
N THR A 37 2.34 19.31 14.78
CA THR A 37 2.27 19.96 13.45
C THR A 37 3.56 19.83 12.63
N THR A 38 4.60 19.26 13.24
CA THR A 38 5.91 19.08 12.61
C THR A 38 6.13 17.61 12.34
N CYS A 39 6.57 17.27 11.13
CA CYS A 39 6.83 15.89 10.74
C CYS A 39 8.22 15.40 11.16
N ALA A 40 8.35 14.09 11.31
CA ALA A 40 9.63 13.42 11.51
C ALA A 40 10.61 13.76 10.36
N VAL A 41 11.90 13.81 10.68
CA VAL A 41 12.97 14.13 9.72
C VAL A 41 12.83 13.27 8.45
N GLY A 42 12.92 13.92 7.28
CA GLY A 42 12.74 13.26 5.98
C GLY A 42 11.30 13.26 5.45
N SER A 43 10.36 13.88 6.18
CA SER A 43 8.96 14.04 5.73
C SER A 43 8.45 15.48 5.91
N ALA A 44 7.45 15.85 5.13
CA ALA A 44 6.80 17.17 5.16
C ALA A 44 5.30 17.02 5.37
N CYS A 45 4.70 17.98 6.07
CA CYS A 45 3.26 17.99 6.30
C CYS A 45 2.53 18.44 5.03
N VAL A 46 1.73 17.55 4.45
CA VAL A 46 0.96 17.83 3.23
C VAL A 46 -0.53 17.81 3.55
N VAL A 47 -1.22 18.88 3.17
CA VAL A 47 -2.68 19.02 3.33
C VAL A 47 -3.38 18.03 2.41
N GLN A 48 -4.18 17.13 2.97
CA GLN A 48 -4.99 16.19 2.21
C GLN A 48 -6.42 16.74 2.02
N ASN A 49 -6.97 17.33 3.08
CA ASN A 49 -8.26 18.02 3.08
C ASN A 49 -8.32 19.02 4.26
N PRO A 50 -9.39 19.84 4.40
CA PRO A 50 -9.49 20.85 5.46
C PRO A 50 -9.31 20.30 6.88
N PHE A 51 -9.72 19.07 7.13
CA PHE A 51 -9.69 18.43 8.45
C PHE A 51 -8.47 17.54 8.67
N PHE A 52 -7.63 17.31 7.64
CA PHE A 52 -6.54 16.35 7.72
C PHE A 52 -5.33 16.75 6.84
N SER A 53 -4.16 16.84 7.47
CA SER A 53 -2.85 16.95 6.82
C SER A 53 -1.96 15.82 7.32
N GLN A 54 -1.13 15.25 6.46
CA GLN A 54 -0.33 14.06 6.74
C GLN A 54 1.16 14.28 6.44
N CYS A 55 2.03 13.73 7.28
CA CYS A 55 3.46 13.69 7.01
C CYS A 55 3.78 12.74 5.87
N VAL A 56 4.29 13.23 4.75
CA VAL A 56 4.70 12.39 3.62
C VAL A 56 6.21 12.49 3.39
N PRO A 57 6.89 11.39 3.06
CA PRO A 57 8.32 11.41 2.73
C PRO A 57 8.61 12.44 1.64
N SER A 58 9.53 13.37 1.91
CA SER A 58 9.99 14.31 0.90
C SER A 58 11.17 13.69 0.16
N ALA A 59 11.10 13.64 -1.17
CA ALA A 59 12.29 13.31 -1.98
C ALA A 59 13.40 14.29 -1.61
N VAL A 60 14.53 13.78 -1.12
CA VAL A 60 15.65 14.59 -0.64
C VAL A 60 16.26 15.33 -1.82
N THR A 61 15.84 16.57 -2.06
CA THR A 61 16.64 17.55 -2.81
C THR A 61 17.48 18.32 -1.82
N THR A 62 18.79 18.08 -1.86
CA THR A 62 19.83 18.81 -1.14
C THR A 62 19.60 20.33 -1.24
N PRO A 63 19.46 21.07 -0.11
CA PRO A 63 19.23 22.50 -0.17
C PRO A 63 20.53 23.23 -0.55
N THR A 64 20.56 23.82 -1.75
CA THR A 64 21.56 24.80 -2.14
C THR A 64 21.20 26.13 -1.49
N THR A 65 22.02 26.58 -0.53
CA THR A 65 21.90 27.89 0.11
C THR A 65 22.15 29.01 -0.90
N THR A 66 21.09 29.69 -1.35
CA THR A 66 21.20 30.98 -2.05
C THR A 66 20.87 32.08 -1.07
N ALA A 67 21.90 32.78 -0.58
CA ALA A 67 21.75 33.99 0.22
C ALA A 67 21.33 35.16 -0.68
N THR A 68 20.16 35.75 -0.42
CA THR A 68 19.72 37.00 -1.04
C THR A 68 20.20 38.17 -0.20
N THR A 69 21.27 38.83 -0.62
CA THR A 69 21.70 40.14 -0.08
C THR A 69 21.22 41.26 -1.00
N THR A 70 20.34 42.10 -0.47
CA THR A 70 19.97 43.41 -1.02
C THR A 70 21.17 44.36 -1.05
N SER A 71 21.52 44.89 -2.22
CA SER A 71 22.50 45.98 -2.36
C SER A 71 21.89 47.19 -3.07
N LYS A 72 22.03 48.36 -2.41
CA LYS A 72 21.73 49.68 -2.93
C LYS A 72 22.77 50.11 -3.96
N THR A 73 22.28 50.85 -4.94
CA THR A 73 22.96 51.49 -6.07
C THR A 73 24.06 52.48 -5.67
N SER A 74 25.24 52.37 -6.29
CA SER A 74 26.08 53.52 -6.65
C SER A 74 27.08 53.15 -7.75
N SER A 75 27.20 54.07 -8.71
CA SER A 75 27.90 54.06 -10.00
C SER A 75 29.42 54.20 -9.91
N SER A 76 30.19 53.53 -10.79
CA SER A 76 31.10 54.13 -11.81
C SER A 76 32.21 53.17 -12.31
N THR A 77 32.23 52.99 -13.64
CA THR A 77 33.35 52.94 -14.61
C THR A 77 34.70 52.19 -14.37
N SER A 78 35.02 51.35 -15.37
CA SER A 78 36.32 51.18 -16.06
C SER A 78 37.22 49.94 -15.80
N THR A 79 37.49 49.25 -16.92
CA THR A 79 38.75 48.63 -17.41
C THR A 79 39.32 47.33 -16.83
N THR A 80 39.24 46.29 -17.67
CA THR A 80 40.26 45.29 -18.05
C THR A 80 41.63 45.31 -17.35
N LYS A 81 42.08 44.15 -16.84
CA LYS A 81 43.12 43.30 -17.46
C LYS A 81 43.42 42.04 -16.63
N SER A 82 43.74 40.99 -17.38
CA SER A 82 44.29 39.71 -16.96
C SER A 82 45.76 39.85 -16.52
N SER A 83 46.18 39.09 -15.51
CA SER A 83 47.58 38.63 -15.38
C SER A 83 47.71 37.42 -14.45
N THR A 84 48.31 36.39 -15.03
CA THR A 84 48.85 35.14 -14.48
C THR A 84 50.17 35.35 -13.76
N THR A 85 50.41 34.67 -12.64
CA THR A 85 51.75 34.22 -12.14
C THR A 85 51.55 33.32 -10.91
N THR A 86 51.69 32.00 -10.99
CA THR A 86 52.90 31.19 -10.70
C THR A 86 53.82 31.72 -9.59
N THR A 87 53.95 30.96 -8.51
CA THR A 87 55.22 30.75 -7.79
C THR A 87 55.24 29.42 -7.05
N LYS A 88 56.42 28.82 -7.07
CA LYS A 88 56.81 27.47 -6.67
C LYS A 88 57.53 27.52 -5.31
N SER A 89 57.43 26.42 -4.57
CA SER A 89 58.50 25.79 -3.77
C SER A 89 58.95 26.44 -2.45
N SER A 90 58.85 25.70 -1.33
CA SER A 90 59.96 24.88 -0.78
C SER A 90 59.70 24.41 0.66
N THR A 91 59.95 23.11 0.86
CA THR A 91 60.60 22.37 1.98
C THR A 91 60.55 22.99 3.40
N THR A 92 60.23 22.26 4.48
CA THR A 92 61.15 21.31 5.14
C THR A 92 60.43 20.42 6.17
N THR A 93 60.99 19.22 6.33
CA THR A 93 60.68 18.02 7.10
C THR A 93 60.31 18.13 8.58
N THR A 94 59.39 17.27 9.04
CA THR A 94 59.62 16.43 10.23
C THR A 94 58.78 15.15 10.17
N LYS A 95 59.44 14.03 10.49
CA LYS A 95 58.98 12.66 10.31
C LYS A 95 58.30 12.22 11.62
N SER A 96 57.04 11.80 11.57
CA SER A 96 56.44 10.95 12.61
C SER A 96 55.60 9.87 11.97
N THR A 97 55.88 8.65 12.38
CA THR A 97 55.44 7.40 11.80
C THR A 97 54.07 7.04 12.37
N THR A 98 53.05 6.90 11.52
CA THR A 98 51.82 6.22 11.90
C THR A 98 51.28 5.45 10.71
N THR A 99 51.19 4.14 10.91
CA THR A 99 50.78 3.12 9.96
C THR A 99 49.27 3.22 9.76
N THR A 100 48.83 3.72 8.60
CA THR A 100 47.44 3.65 8.16
C THR A 100 47.37 2.93 6.83
N THR A 101 46.78 1.74 6.86
CA THR A 101 46.39 0.90 5.73
C THR A 101 45.48 1.69 4.80
N LYS A 102 45.97 1.96 3.59
CA LYS A 102 45.24 2.64 2.52
C LYS A 102 44.31 1.61 1.86
N SER A 103 43.05 1.57 2.30
CA SER A 103 41.98 0.90 1.56
C SER A 103 41.72 1.71 0.30
N SER A 104 42.01 1.13 -0.87
CA SER A 104 41.68 1.72 -2.16
C SER A 104 40.18 1.58 -2.38
N THR A 105 39.43 2.65 -2.18
CA THR A 105 38.03 2.73 -2.60
C THR A 105 38.01 2.88 -4.12
N THR A 106 37.96 1.75 -4.83
CA THR A 106 37.61 1.71 -6.25
C THR A 106 36.13 2.05 -6.34
N THR A 107 35.82 3.26 -6.79
CA THR A 107 34.48 3.65 -7.21
C THR A 107 34.11 2.85 -8.46
N THR A 108 33.54 1.66 -8.25
CA THR A 108 32.80 0.96 -9.29
C THR A 108 31.50 1.72 -9.51
N THR A 109 31.49 2.63 -10.48
CA THR A 109 30.26 3.06 -11.13
C THR A 109 29.64 1.83 -11.78
N THR A 110 28.64 1.26 -11.13
CA THR A 110 27.80 0.21 -11.71
C THR A 110 26.96 0.87 -12.80
N SER A 111 27.47 0.89 -14.02
CA SER A 111 26.68 1.14 -15.21
C SER A 111 25.60 0.05 -15.27
N ALA A 112 24.33 0.46 -15.24
CA ALA A 112 23.21 -0.43 -15.53
C ALA A 112 23.49 -1.17 -16.85
N PRO A 113 23.21 -2.48 -16.93
CA PRO A 113 23.40 -3.22 -18.17
C PRO A 113 22.54 -2.54 -19.24
N SER A 114 23.19 -2.06 -20.32
CA SER A 114 22.51 -1.51 -21.49
C SER A 114 21.76 -2.66 -22.18
N GLY A 115 20.57 -2.97 -21.66
CA GLY A 115 19.68 -3.97 -22.21
C GLY A 115 19.29 -3.64 -23.64
N THR A 116 18.98 -4.66 -24.44
CA THR A 116 18.39 -4.44 -25.77
C THR A 116 17.06 -3.73 -25.57
N ALA A 117 16.92 -2.55 -26.17
CA ALA A 117 15.79 -1.66 -25.97
C ALA A 117 14.72 -1.86 -27.05
N CYS A 118 13.46 -1.98 -26.64
CA CYS A 118 12.29 -2.06 -27.49
C CYS A 118 11.28 -0.99 -27.09
N THR A 119 10.61 -0.40 -28.08
CA THR A 119 9.39 0.39 -27.85
C THR A 119 8.22 -0.32 -28.53
N VAL A 120 7.20 -0.62 -27.74
CA VAL A 120 5.96 -1.27 -28.16
C VAL A 120 4.88 -0.20 -28.20
N THR A 121 4.34 0.05 -29.40
CA THR A 121 3.19 0.94 -29.63
C THR A 121 1.98 0.18 -30.20
N ALA A 122 2.16 -1.10 -30.56
CA ALA A 122 1.09 -1.96 -31.05
C ALA A 122 1.22 -3.39 -30.47
N ILE A 123 0.08 -4.03 -30.20
CA ILE A 123 0.03 -5.33 -29.51
C ILE A 123 0.83 -6.42 -30.24
N ALA A 124 0.89 -6.36 -31.58
CA ALA A 124 1.64 -7.29 -32.42
C ALA A 124 3.16 -7.29 -32.16
N GLN A 125 3.70 -6.24 -31.53
CA GLN A 125 5.13 -6.12 -31.22
C GLN A 125 5.51 -6.80 -29.90
N VAL A 126 4.55 -7.05 -29.01
CA VAL A 126 4.81 -7.53 -27.63
C VAL A 126 5.61 -8.83 -27.64
N SER A 127 5.21 -9.83 -28.42
CA SER A 127 5.89 -11.14 -28.47
C SER A 127 7.35 -11.02 -28.92
N SER A 128 7.63 -10.18 -29.91
CA SER A 128 8.99 -9.93 -30.38
C SER A 128 9.81 -9.16 -29.35
N ALA A 129 9.21 -8.20 -28.64
CA ALA A 129 9.87 -7.42 -27.62
C ALA A 129 10.23 -8.27 -26.40
N THR A 130 9.29 -9.06 -25.86
CA THR A 130 9.55 -9.95 -24.71
C THR A 130 10.60 -11.01 -25.04
N ALA A 131 10.65 -11.50 -26.28
CA ALA A 131 11.64 -12.47 -26.73
C ALA A 131 13.05 -11.89 -26.97
N SER A 132 13.19 -10.58 -27.22
CA SER A 132 14.46 -9.99 -27.67
C SER A 132 15.05 -8.97 -26.70
N CYS A 133 14.21 -8.19 -26.01
CA CYS A 133 14.60 -7.02 -25.23
C CYS A 133 14.60 -7.28 -23.72
N THR A 134 15.41 -6.51 -23.01
CA THR A 134 15.44 -6.43 -21.53
C THR A 134 15.16 -5.00 -21.03
N SER A 135 14.97 -4.06 -21.94
CA SER A 135 14.40 -2.75 -21.67
C SER A 135 13.24 -2.55 -22.64
N ILE A 136 12.00 -2.55 -22.14
CA ILE A 136 10.79 -2.49 -22.95
C ILE A 136 9.98 -1.29 -22.52
N VAL A 137 9.65 -0.40 -23.45
CA VAL A 137 8.70 0.70 -23.22
C VAL A 137 7.39 0.34 -23.88
N ILE A 138 6.31 0.25 -23.11
CA ILE A 138 4.93 0.15 -23.61
C ILE A 138 4.36 1.56 -23.70
N SER A 139 4.21 2.10 -24.91
CA SER A 139 3.84 3.51 -25.12
C SER A 139 2.51 3.63 -25.83
N ASN A 140 1.53 4.24 -25.15
CA ASN A 140 0.19 4.54 -25.70
C ASN A 140 -0.50 3.31 -26.33
N LEU A 141 -0.35 2.14 -25.71
CA LEU A 141 -0.82 0.88 -26.28
C LEU A 141 -2.34 0.76 -26.15
N ALA A 142 -3.02 0.59 -27.29
CA ALA A 142 -4.41 0.15 -27.32
C ALA A 142 -4.46 -1.37 -27.54
N VAL A 143 -4.93 -2.11 -26.53
CA VAL A 143 -5.10 -3.56 -26.59
C VAL A 143 -6.46 -3.87 -27.22
N PRO A 144 -6.51 -4.60 -28.36
CA PRO A 144 -7.76 -4.94 -29.03
C PRO A 144 -8.65 -5.87 -28.22
N SER A 145 -9.92 -5.98 -28.62
CA SER A 145 -10.88 -6.88 -28.00
C SER A 145 -10.38 -8.33 -28.07
N SER A 146 -10.68 -9.12 -27.05
CA SER A 146 -10.30 -10.54 -26.99
C SER A 146 -8.78 -10.76 -27.13
N THR A 147 -7.98 -9.85 -26.59
CA THR A 147 -6.52 -9.94 -26.59
C THR A 147 -5.95 -9.60 -25.21
N THR A 148 -5.01 -10.43 -24.75
CA THR A 148 -4.24 -10.19 -23.52
C THR A 148 -2.92 -9.50 -23.85
N LEU A 149 -2.54 -8.49 -23.05
CA LEU A 149 -1.19 -7.95 -23.03
C LEU A 149 -0.27 -8.97 -22.34
N ASN A 150 0.32 -9.86 -23.12
CA ASN A 150 1.09 -10.97 -22.58
C ASN A 150 2.57 -10.61 -22.36
N LEU A 151 2.92 -10.33 -21.11
CA LEU A 151 4.27 -10.13 -20.57
C LEU A 151 4.66 -11.28 -19.63
N SER A 152 4.06 -12.47 -19.78
CA SER A 152 4.24 -13.61 -18.85
C SER A 152 5.64 -14.27 -18.92
N LYS A 153 6.42 -13.96 -19.96
CA LYS A 153 7.71 -14.60 -20.27
C LYS A 153 8.82 -13.57 -20.46
N LEU A 154 8.87 -12.55 -19.61
CA LEU A 154 9.97 -11.60 -19.62
C LEU A 154 11.29 -12.31 -19.28
N LYS A 155 12.38 -11.90 -19.93
CA LYS A 155 13.72 -12.39 -19.59
C LYS A 155 14.11 -11.91 -18.20
N THR A 156 14.98 -12.67 -17.54
CA THR A 156 15.54 -12.28 -16.24
C THR A 156 16.14 -10.88 -16.29
N GLY A 157 15.84 -10.03 -15.31
CA GLY A 157 16.36 -8.66 -15.24
C GLY A 157 15.67 -7.65 -16.17
N THR A 158 14.57 -8.04 -16.85
CA THR A 158 13.89 -7.13 -17.78
C THR A 158 13.19 -6.00 -17.05
N THR A 159 13.39 -4.77 -17.54
CA THR A 159 12.59 -3.61 -17.17
C THR A 159 11.50 -3.35 -18.21
N VAL A 160 10.25 -3.23 -17.77
CA VAL A 160 9.11 -2.76 -18.57
C VAL A 160 8.64 -1.42 -18.02
N THR A 161 8.60 -0.39 -18.87
CA THR A 161 8.11 0.94 -18.53
C THR A 161 6.80 1.21 -19.28
N PHE A 162 5.72 1.50 -18.56
CA PHE A 162 4.48 2.01 -19.15
C PHE A 162 4.57 3.53 -19.34
N GLU A 163 4.28 4.01 -20.55
CA GLU A 163 4.26 5.41 -20.93
C GLU A 163 2.94 5.79 -21.60
N GLY A 164 2.50 7.03 -21.37
CA GLY A 164 1.24 7.52 -21.91
C GLY A 164 0.05 6.72 -21.38
N LYS A 165 -0.96 6.48 -22.22
CA LYS A 165 -2.17 5.76 -21.81
C LYS A 165 -2.27 4.38 -22.45
N THR A 166 -2.26 3.32 -21.64
CA THR A 166 -2.62 1.97 -22.07
C THR A 166 -4.12 1.77 -21.89
N THR A 167 -4.81 1.18 -22.87
CA THR A 167 -6.26 0.98 -22.86
C THR A 167 -6.64 -0.41 -23.36
N PHE A 168 -7.82 -0.89 -22.97
CA PHE A 168 -8.35 -2.20 -23.35
C PHE A 168 -9.73 -2.04 -23.99
N ALA A 169 -9.90 -2.59 -25.18
CA ALA A 169 -11.21 -2.63 -25.82
C ALA A 169 -12.13 -3.64 -25.11
N PHE A 170 -13.43 -3.33 -25.09
CA PHE A 170 -14.44 -4.22 -24.54
C PHE A 170 -14.42 -5.59 -25.23
N THR A 171 -14.65 -6.63 -24.45
CA THR A 171 -14.87 -7.98 -24.93
C THR A 171 -15.72 -8.76 -23.93
N ASP A 172 -16.66 -9.54 -24.45
CA ASP A 172 -17.50 -10.47 -23.70
C ASP A 172 -16.75 -11.80 -23.60
N TRP A 173 -15.79 -11.85 -22.68
CA TRP A 173 -14.91 -12.99 -22.46
C TRP A 173 -14.51 -13.12 -20.99
N ASP A 174 -14.03 -14.30 -20.61
CA ASP A 174 -13.51 -14.59 -19.28
C ASP A 174 -12.03 -14.95 -19.42
N SER A 175 -11.20 -13.92 -19.54
CA SER A 175 -9.74 -14.05 -19.64
C SER A 175 -9.09 -12.78 -19.13
N ASP A 176 -7.88 -12.93 -18.60
CA ASP A 176 -7.12 -11.84 -18.01
C ASP A 176 -6.65 -10.84 -19.07
N LEU A 177 -6.59 -9.56 -18.71
CA LEU A 177 -6.24 -8.48 -19.63
C LEU A 177 -4.73 -8.26 -19.74
N ILE A 178 -3.98 -8.47 -18.66
CA ILE A 178 -2.51 -8.36 -18.62
C ILE A 178 -1.93 -9.56 -17.88
N ASP A 179 -0.97 -10.25 -18.51
CA ASP A 179 -0.18 -11.27 -17.83
C ASP A 179 1.24 -10.77 -17.61
N ILE A 180 1.76 -10.84 -16.40
CA ILE A 180 3.14 -10.46 -16.07
C ILE A 180 3.87 -11.62 -15.41
N GLY A 181 5.06 -11.94 -15.93
CA GLY A 181 5.87 -12.99 -15.35
C GLY A 181 7.33 -12.96 -15.78
N GLY A 182 8.20 -13.40 -14.87
CA GLY A 182 9.65 -13.40 -15.03
C GLY A 182 10.39 -13.38 -13.69
N GLU A 183 11.72 -13.41 -13.78
CA GLU A 183 12.63 -13.38 -12.62
C GLU A 183 13.40 -12.06 -12.59
N ASP A 184 13.60 -11.46 -11.42
CA ASP A 184 14.30 -10.16 -11.26
C ASP A 184 13.76 -9.06 -12.20
N ILE A 185 12.45 -9.08 -12.48
CA ILE A 185 11.83 -8.13 -13.42
C ILE A 185 11.47 -6.83 -12.71
N THR A 186 11.47 -5.73 -13.45
CA THR A 186 11.06 -4.42 -12.96
C THR A 186 9.95 -3.87 -13.85
N ILE A 187 8.76 -3.62 -13.30
CA ILE A 187 7.62 -3.03 -14.01
C ILE A 187 7.34 -1.65 -13.43
N VAL A 188 7.38 -0.60 -14.26
CA VAL A 188 7.31 0.77 -13.76
C VAL A 188 6.37 1.64 -14.57
N GLY A 189 5.67 2.55 -13.90
CA GLY A 189 4.94 3.64 -14.57
C GLY A 189 5.84 4.86 -14.76
N ALA A 190 5.91 5.38 -15.98
CA ALA A 190 6.50 6.69 -16.22
C ALA A 190 5.60 7.81 -15.63
N PRO A 191 6.14 8.99 -15.32
CA PRO A 191 5.34 10.12 -14.85
C PRO A 191 4.16 10.43 -15.78
N GLY A 192 2.95 10.46 -15.23
CA GLY A 192 1.72 10.72 -15.99
C GLY A 192 1.24 9.54 -16.84
N SER A 193 1.88 8.37 -16.78
CA SER A 193 1.35 7.16 -17.39
C SER A 193 0.07 6.70 -16.71
N ILE A 194 -0.84 6.10 -17.47
CA ILE A 194 -2.11 5.55 -17.00
C ILE A 194 -2.33 4.19 -17.68
N ILE A 195 -2.74 3.20 -16.89
CA ILE A 195 -3.28 1.93 -17.37
C ILE A 195 -4.78 1.96 -17.08
N ASP A 196 -5.60 2.14 -18.11
CA ASP A 196 -7.06 2.26 -17.97
C ASP A 196 -7.74 0.97 -18.42
N GLY A 197 -8.33 0.26 -17.47
CA GLY A 197 -8.97 -1.03 -17.67
C GLY A 197 -10.32 -0.96 -18.40
N ASN A 198 -10.86 0.25 -18.63
CA ASN A 198 -12.14 0.46 -19.31
C ASN A 198 -13.34 -0.23 -18.61
N GLY A 199 -13.27 -0.39 -17.29
CA GLY A 199 -14.24 -1.12 -16.45
C GLY A 199 -15.68 -0.66 -16.63
N GLN A 200 -15.92 0.62 -16.95
CA GLN A 200 -17.25 1.17 -17.24
C GLN A 200 -18.01 0.40 -18.33
N ALA A 201 -17.29 -0.25 -19.25
CA ALA A 201 -17.91 -1.06 -20.31
C ALA A 201 -18.49 -2.39 -19.79
N TRP A 202 -18.03 -2.88 -18.63
CA TRP A 202 -18.46 -4.14 -18.01
C TRP A 202 -19.32 -3.96 -16.77
N TRP A 203 -19.13 -2.86 -16.04
CA TRP A 203 -19.77 -2.63 -14.75
C TRP A 203 -21.31 -2.64 -14.83
N ASP A 204 -21.91 -3.53 -14.06
CA ASP A 204 -23.35 -3.80 -13.99
C ASP A 204 -23.82 -4.03 -12.55
N GLY A 205 -23.01 -3.63 -11.57
CA GLY A 205 -23.26 -3.80 -10.14
C GLY A 205 -23.21 -5.24 -9.62
N GLN A 206 -22.86 -6.22 -10.46
CA GLN A 206 -22.83 -7.64 -10.08
C GLN A 206 -21.43 -8.23 -10.02
N GLY A 207 -20.41 -7.58 -10.60
CA GLY A 207 -19.02 -8.02 -10.50
C GLY A 207 -18.85 -9.44 -11.06
N SER A 208 -18.15 -10.30 -10.31
CA SER A 208 -17.98 -11.73 -10.60
C SER A 208 -19.13 -12.61 -10.12
N ASN A 209 -20.13 -12.05 -9.41
CA ASN A 209 -21.29 -12.80 -8.93
C ASN A 209 -22.37 -13.04 -10.00
N GLY A 210 -22.27 -12.40 -11.17
CA GLY A 210 -23.22 -12.56 -12.27
C GLY A 210 -23.20 -11.41 -13.27
N GLY A 211 -24.28 -11.29 -14.05
CA GLY A 211 -24.45 -10.24 -15.06
C GLY A 211 -23.73 -10.52 -16.38
N VAL A 212 -23.14 -9.49 -17.00
CA VAL A 212 -22.34 -9.67 -18.22
C VAL A 212 -21.04 -10.41 -17.89
N THR A 213 -20.50 -11.19 -18.82
CA THR A 213 -19.17 -11.79 -18.67
C THR A 213 -18.12 -10.68 -18.60
N LYS A 214 -17.18 -10.81 -17.68
CA LYS A 214 -16.12 -9.82 -17.45
C LYS A 214 -14.79 -10.56 -17.35
N PRO A 215 -13.68 -9.93 -17.76
CA PRO A 215 -12.35 -10.38 -17.35
C PRO A 215 -12.30 -10.52 -15.82
N ASP A 216 -12.06 -11.73 -15.32
CA ASP A 216 -12.05 -11.99 -13.88
C ASP A 216 -10.91 -11.24 -13.18
N HIS A 217 -9.70 -11.24 -13.77
CA HIS A 217 -8.57 -10.45 -13.28
C HIS A 217 -8.07 -9.45 -14.33
N PHE A 218 -7.68 -8.26 -13.87
CA PHE A 218 -7.08 -7.27 -14.74
C PHE A 218 -5.61 -7.57 -15.02
N ILE A 219 -4.85 -7.91 -13.97
CA ILE A 219 -3.42 -8.21 -14.02
C ILE A 219 -3.15 -9.50 -13.28
N THR A 220 -2.60 -10.50 -13.97
CA THR A 220 -1.98 -11.66 -13.31
C THR A 220 -0.49 -11.41 -13.13
N LEU A 221 0.03 -11.76 -11.96
CA LEU A 221 1.44 -11.60 -11.60
C LEU A 221 2.04 -12.89 -11.06
N LYS A 222 3.02 -13.40 -11.80
CA LYS A 222 3.86 -14.53 -11.40
C LYS A 222 5.34 -14.18 -11.54
N SER A 223 5.89 -13.53 -10.52
CA SER A 223 7.29 -13.07 -10.50
C SER A 223 8.14 -13.74 -9.44
N THR A 224 9.43 -13.93 -9.74
CA THR A 224 10.40 -14.52 -8.80
C THR A 224 11.64 -13.63 -8.62
N GLY A 225 12.51 -14.00 -7.68
CA GLY A 225 13.81 -13.35 -7.48
C GLY A 225 13.70 -12.09 -6.62
N THR A 226 14.15 -10.96 -7.17
CA THR A 226 14.09 -9.62 -6.58
C THR A 226 13.26 -8.68 -7.46
N SER A 227 12.05 -9.14 -7.81
CA SER A 227 11.18 -8.41 -8.73
C SER A 227 10.55 -7.18 -8.09
N LEU A 228 10.29 -6.16 -8.90
CA LEU A 228 9.78 -4.86 -8.47
C LEU A 228 8.65 -4.39 -9.38
N LEU A 229 7.51 -4.03 -8.81
CA LEU A 229 6.47 -3.24 -9.46
C LEU A 229 6.42 -1.87 -8.76
N GLN A 230 6.53 -0.78 -9.50
CA GLN A 230 6.48 0.54 -8.88
C GLN A 230 5.79 1.63 -9.71
N ASN A 231 5.16 2.58 -9.00
CA ASN A 231 4.65 3.82 -9.57
C ASN A 231 3.63 3.63 -10.70
N LEU A 232 2.88 2.53 -10.70
CA LEU A 232 1.80 2.33 -11.66
C LEU A 232 0.56 3.11 -11.22
N HIS A 233 -0.06 3.80 -12.17
CA HIS A 233 -1.40 4.35 -12.01
C HIS A 233 -2.36 3.51 -12.84
N ILE A 234 -3.19 2.73 -12.15
CA ILE A 234 -4.22 1.88 -12.73
C ILE A 234 -5.57 2.48 -12.38
N GLN A 235 -6.47 2.56 -13.36
CA GLN A 235 -7.81 3.05 -13.14
C GLN A 235 -8.85 2.19 -13.84
N ASN A 236 -10.06 2.18 -13.28
CA ASN A 236 -11.26 1.61 -13.88
C ASN A 236 -11.06 0.16 -14.36
N TRP A 237 -10.71 -0.76 -13.47
CA TRP A 237 -10.58 -2.16 -13.86
C TRP A 237 -11.93 -2.90 -13.77
N PRO A 238 -12.15 -4.01 -14.51
CA PRO A 238 -13.48 -4.63 -14.62
C PRO A 238 -13.98 -5.30 -13.33
N VAL A 239 -13.17 -6.22 -12.77
CA VAL A 239 -13.47 -7.03 -11.58
C VAL A 239 -12.25 -7.03 -10.66
N HIS A 240 -11.48 -8.09 -10.48
CA HIS A 240 -10.33 -8.08 -9.58
C HIS A 240 -9.12 -7.38 -10.25
N CYS A 241 -8.33 -6.59 -9.52
CA CYS A 241 -7.20 -5.86 -10.12
C CYS A 241 -5.97 -6.75 -10.28
N PHE A 242 -5.33 -7.15 -9.18
CA PHE A 242 -4.14 -8.01 -9.20
C PHE A 242 -4.46 -9.41 -8.69
N ASP A 243 -4.23 -10.44 -9.50
CA ASP A 243 -4.00 -11.81 -9.03
C ASP A 243 -2.50 -12.08 -8.90
N ILE A 244 -2.01 -12.13 -7.66
CA ILE A 244 -0.63 -12.44 -7.34
C ILE A 244 -0.55 -13.90 -6.90
N THR A 245 -0.19 -14.77 -7.85
CA THR A 245 -0.15 -16.20 -7.61
C THR A 245 1.17 -16.86 -8.00
N GLY A 246 1.67 -17.73 -7.12
CA GLY A 246 2.92 -18.46 -7.36
C GLY A 246 4.14 -17.55 -7.46
N SER A 247 4.09 -16.37 -6.83
CA SER A 247 5.18 -15.39 -6.83
C SER A 247 6.11 -15.60 -5.62
N SER A 248 7.37 -15.18 -5.75
CA SER A 248 8.30 -15.12 -4.62
C SER A 248 9.31 -14.00 -4.73
N GLY A 249 9.53 -13.23 -3.65
CA GLY A 249 10.56 -12.18 -3.65
C GLY A 249 10.16 -11.01 -4.56
N THR A 250 9.00 -10.43 -4.28
CA THR A 250 8.43 -9.33 -5.07
C THR A 250 8.12 -8.16 -4.16
N THR A 251 8.51 -6.96 -4.61
CA THR A 251 8.11 -5.69 -3.98
C THR A 251 7.16 -4.94 -4.91
N ILE A 252 6.03 -4.48 -4.37
CA ILE A 252 5.05 -3.65 -5.05
C ILE A 252 4.95 -2.34 -4.26
N THR A 253 5.24 -1.20 -4.90
CA THR A 253 5.33 0.08 -4.16
C THR A 253 4.93 1.32 -4.95
N GLY A 254 4.28 2.28 -4.29
CA GLY A 254 3.96 3.57 -4.93
C GLY A 254 2.83 3.48 -5.95
N LEU A 255 1.97 2.46 -5.87
CA LEU A 255 0.86 2.30 -6.81
C LEU A 255 -0.32 3.21 -6.45
N THR A 256 -1.09 3.58 -7.46
CA THR A 256 -2.42 4.17 -7.32
C THR A 256 -3.40 3.31 -8.09
N LEU A 257 -4.32 2.63 -7.38
CA LEU A 257 -5.42 1.87 -7.95
C LEU A 257 -6.71 2.67 -7.72
N ASP A 258 -7.24 3.29 -8.78
CA ASP A 258 -8.43 4.14 -8.71
C ASP A 258 -9.62 3.54 -9.46
N ASN A 259 -10.54 2.93 -8.71
CA ASN A 259 -11.83 2.47 -9.19
C ASN A 259 -12.98 3.37 -8.72
N SER A 260 -12.69 4.62 -8.30
CA SER A 260 -13.70 5.52 -7.72
C SER A 260 -14.86 5.84 -8.67
N ALA A 261 -14.63 5.78 -9.98
CA ALA A 261 -15.68 5.93 -10.99
C ALA A 261 -16.77 4.85 -10.89
N GLY A 262 -16.45 3.70 -10.28
CA GLY A 262 -17.36 2.60 -10.02
C GLY A 262 -18.25 2.77 -8.78
N ASN A 263 -18.01 3.79 -7.95
CA ASN A 263 -18.79 4.02 -6.73
C ASN A 263 -20.25 4.42 -7.02
N ALA A 264 -20.46 5.24 -8.05
CA ALA A 264 -21.79 5.68 -8.43
C ALA A 264 -22.52 4.57 -9.20
N PRO A 265 -23.85 4.42 -9.04
CA PRO A 265 -24.64 3.54 -9.89
C PRO A 265 -24.61 3.99 -11.35
N ASN A 266 -24.82 3.03 -12.26
CA ASN A 266 -25.01 3.28 -13.68
C ASN A 266 -26.34 2.69 -14.17
N ALA A 267 -26.60 2.77 -15.47
CA ALA A 267 -27.85 2.29 -16.06
C ALA A 267 -28.04 0.76 -15.96
N ALA A 268 -26.97 -0.01 -15.75
CA ALA A 268 -26.98 -1.47 -15.66
C ALA A 268 -27.01 -1.98 -14.21
N SER A 269 -26.59 -1.17 -13.23
CA SER A 269 -26.40 -1.61 -11.84
C SER A 269 -27.64 -1.58 -10.95
N GLY A 270 -28.79 -1.16 -11.48
CA GLY A 270 -30.05 -1.18 -10.70
C GLY A 270 -30.03 -0.33 -9.43
N GLY A 271 -29.19 0.70 -9.38
CA GLY A 271 -29.03 1.58 -8.20
C GLY A 271 -27.93 1.16 -7.22
N LEU A 272 -27.29 0.00 -7.44
CA LEU A 272 -26.07 -0.42 -6.74
C LEU A 272 -24.84 0.32 -7.31
N PRO A 273 -23.71 0.41 -6.59
CA PRO A 273 -22.44 0.83 -7.18
C PRO A 273 -22.19 0.10 -8.51
N ALA A 274 -21.69 0.80 -9.52
CA ALA A 274 -21.47 0.21 -10.84
C ALA A 274 -20.45 -0.92 -10.80
N ALA A 275 -19.33 -0.69 -10.10
CA ALA A 275 -18.29 -1.70 -9.90
C ALA A 275 -18.56 -2.56 -8.67
N HIS A 276 -18.20 -3.83 -8.74
CA HIS A 276 -18.37 -4.81 -7.67
C HIS A 276 -17.32 -5.92 -7.83
N ASN A 277 -16.92 -6.56 -6.72
CA ASN A 277 -15.78 -7.49 -6.67
C ASN A 277 -14.51 -6.88 -7.25
N SER A 278 -14.30 -5.61 -6.92
CA SER A 278 -13.22 -4.83 -7.49
C SER A 278 -11.95 -4.90 -6.63
N ASP A 279 -11.47 -6.08 -6.29
CA ASP A 279 -10.38 -6.28 -5.33
C ASP A 279 -9.10 -5.57 -5.80
N GLY A 280 -8.33 -5.02 -4.85
CA GLY A 280 -7.06 -4.35 -5.14
C GLY A 280 -5.94 -5.35 -5.38
N PHE A 281 -5.68 -6.21 -4.39
CA PHE A 281 -4.66 -7.24 -4.46
C PHE A 281 -5.18 -8.57 -3.90
N ASP A 282 -5.38 -9.54 -4.78
CA ASP A 282 -5.60 -10.93 -4.43
C ASP A 282 -4.26 -11.65 -4.38
N VAL A 283 -3.96 -12.26 -3.25
CA VAL A 283 -2.69 -12.98 -3.03
C VAL A 283 -2.99 -14.45 -2.74
N SER A 284 -2.35 -15.32 -3.49
CA SER A 284 -2.44 -16.76 -3.30
C SER A 284 -1.09 -17.45 -3.56
N SER A 285 -0.79 -18.54 -2.84
CA SER A 285 0.40 -19.38 -3.05
C SER A 285 1.70 -18.59 -3.27
N THR A 286 1.88 -17.50 -2.53
CA THR A 286 2.95 -16.53 -2.72
C THR A 286 3.80 -16.41 -1.47
N THR A 287 5.11 -16.19 -1.62
CA THR A 287 6.02 -15.99 -0.48
C THR A 287 6.89 -14.76 -0.62
N ASN A 288 7.39 -14.20 0.49
CA ASN A 288 8.33 -13.07 0.47
C ASN A 288 7.80 -11.89 -0.38
N LEU A 289 6.57 -11.46 -0.09
CA LEU A 289 5.90 -10.36 -0.79
C LEU A 289 5.88 -9.12 0.09
N LEU A 290 6.26 -7.97 -0.47
CA LEU A 290 6.06 -6.66 0.15
C LEU A 290 5.14 -5.83 -0.73
N ILE A 291 3.97 -5.45 -0.23
CA ILE A 291 3.12 -4.40 -0.81
C ILE A 291 3.25 -3.18 0.10
N THR A 292 3.63 -2.03 -0.45
CA THR A 292 3.78 -0.82 0.37
C THR A 292 3.43 0.48 -0.33
N SER A 293 3.17 1.53 0.46
CA SER A 293 3.07 2.92 -0.02
C SER A 293 2.10 3.07 -1.20
N THR A 294 0.94 2.42 -1.09
CA THR A 294 -0.01 2.26 -2.20
C THR A 294 -1.40 2.73 -1.78
N THR A 295 -2.09 3.41 -2.69
CA THR A 295 -3.48 3.83 -2.52
C THR A 295 -4.39 2.93 -3.34
N VAL A 296 -5.46 2.44 -2.71
CA VAL A 296 -6.49 1.62 -3.34
C VAL A 296 -7.85 2.26 -3.04
N ILE A 297 -8.56 2.65 -4.10
CA ILE A 297 -9.94 3.14 -4.04
C ILE A 297 -10.80 2.17 -4.82
N ASN A 298 -11.66 1.43 -4.14
CA ASN A 298 -12.40 0.32 -4.76
C ASN A 298 -13.70 -0.01 -4.02
N GLN A 299 -14.35 -1.10 -4.42
CA GLN A 299 -15.65 -1.58 -3.93
C GLN A 299 -15.59 -2.99 -3.32
N ASP A 300 -14.39 -3.56 -3.14
CA ASP A 300 -14.18 -4.85 -2.46
C ASP A 300 -12.84 -4.85 -1.69
N ASP A 301 -12.22 -5.99 -1.39
CA ASP A 301 -11.02 -6.02 -0.55
C ASP A 301 -9.90 -5.12 -1.07
N CYS A 302 -9.29 -4.36 -0.16
CA CYS A 302 -8.08 -3.59 -0.49
C CYS A 302 -6.92 -4.55 -0.76
N VAL A 303 -6.79 -5.56 0.11
CA VAL A 303 -5.92 -6.71 -0.03
C VAL A 303 -6.63 -7.93 0.53
N ALA A 304 -6.64 -9.04 -0.20
CA ALA A 304 -7.13 -10.34 0.23
C ALA A 304 -6.01 -11.39 0.12
N VAL A 305 -5.53 -11.90 1.25
CA VAL A 305 -4.54 -12.99 1.27
C VAL A 305 -5.21 -14.32 1.52
N THR A 306 -5.30 -15.15 0.49
CA THR A 306 -6.02 -16.44 0.53
C THR A 306 -5.10 -17.63 0.81
N SER A 307 -3.80 -17.50 0.53
CA SER A 307 -2.76 -18.45 0.91
C SER A 307 -1.36 -17.86 0.66
N GLY A 308 -0.34 -18.37 1.34
CA GLY A 308 1.03 -17.91 1.20
C GLY A 308 1.72 -17.63 2.54
N SER A 309 2.98 -17.19 2.51
CA SER A 309 3.70 -16.87 3.74
C SER A 309 4.77 -15.79 3.62
N ASN A 310 5.14 -15.17 4.75
CA ASN A 310 6.07 -14.05 4.78
C ASN A 310 5.63 -12.90 3.85
N ILE A 311 4.45 -12.36 4.14
CA ILE A 311 3.81 -11.30 3.36
C ILE A 311 3.71 -10.06 4.24
N THR A 312 4.21 -8.93 3.77
CA THR A 312 4.06 -7.64 4.45
C THR A 312 3.27 -6.67 3.58
N VAL A 313 2.26 -6.07 4.17
CA VAL A 313 1.42 -5.03 3.59
C VAL A 313 1.53 -3.80 4.47
N SER A 314 2.08 -2.70 3.96
CA SER A 314 2.41 -1.55 4.80
C SER A 314 2.15 -0.19 4.16
N ASN A 315 1.89 0.86 4.94
CA ASN A 315 1.71 2.21 4.40
C ASN A 315 0.61 2.26 3.30
N MET A 316 -0.49 1.55 3.53
CA MET A 316 -1.62 1.51 2.61
C MET A 316 -2.63 2.61 2.92
N VAL A 317 -3.27 3.13 1.89
CA VAL A 317 -4.51 3.89 2.00
C VAL A 317 -5.60 3.13 1.26
N CYS A 318 -6.53 2.55 2.01
CA CYS A 318 -7.68 1.82 1.50
C CYS A 318 -8.94 2.68 1.66
N ASP A 319 -9.64 2.98 0.57
CA ASP A 319 -10.83 3.85 0.55
C ASP A 319 -12.00 3.17 -0.19
N GLY A 320 -13.17 3.10 0.43
CA GLY A 320 -14.40 2.57 -0.20
C GLY A 320 -14.60 1.06 -0.10
N GLY A 321 -13.52 0.27 -0.10
CA GLY A 321 -13.56 -1.19 -0.23
C GLY A 321 -13.99 -1.99 1.00
N HIS A 322 -13.48 -3.22 1.15
CA HIS A 322 -13.82 -4.16 2.22
C HIS A 322 -12.73 -4.40 3.26
N GLY A 323 -11.63 -3.64 3.19
CA GLY A 323 -10.58 -3.62 4.21
C GLY A 323 -9.36 -4.48 3.88
N LEU A 324 -8.57 -4.76 4.92
CA LEU A 324 -7.34 -5.56 4.86
C LEU A 324 -7.65 -6.97 5.36
N SER A 325 -7.80 -7.90 4.43
CA SER A 325 -8.42 -9.20 4.67
C SER A 325 -7.44 -10.37 4.54
N ILE A 326 -7.55 -11.32 5.47
CA ILE A 326 -7.15 -12.71 5.27
C ILE A 326 -8.36 -13.50 4.81
N GLY A 327 -8.20 -14.26 3.72
CA GLY A 327 -9.19 -15.18 3.18
C GLY A 327 -9.99 -14.65 1.99
N SER A 328 -11.04 -15.34 1.55
CA SER A 328 -11.60 -16.51 2.24
C SER A 328 -10.67 -17.72 2.19
N ILE A 329 -10.41 -18.30 3.36
CA ILE A 329 -9.54 -19.48 3.53
C ILE A 329 -10.40 -20.75 3.41
N GLY A 330 -9.88 -21.77 2.73
CA GLY A 330 -10.52 -23.08 2.64
C GLY A 330 -11.30 -23.29 1.35
N GLY A 331 -11.37 -24.55 0.88
CA GLY A 331 -12.05 -24.92 -0.37
C GLY A 331 -11.26 -24.62 -1.66
N LYS A 332 -10.00 -24.20 -1.53
CA LYS A 332 -9.07 -23.91 -2.64
C LYS A 332 -7.96 -24.97 -2.71
N SER A 333 -7.10 -24.88 -3.73
CA SER A 333 -5.94 -25.76 -3.90
C SER A 333 -4.89 -25.59 -2.79
N ASN A 334 -4.76 -24.37 -2.26
CA ASN A 334 -3.93 -24.02 -1.12
C ASN A 334 -4.78 -23.20 -0.13
N ASN A 335 -4.81 -23.63 1.13
CA ASN A 335 -5.66 -23.06 2.18
C ASN A 335 -4.84 -22.66 3.41
N ASP A 336 -3.53 -22.55 3.26
CA ASP A 336 -2.62 -22.24 4.35
C ASP A 336 -2.03 -20.84 4.16
N VAL A 337 -2.16 -20.03 5.20
CA VAL A 337 -1.57 -18.70 5.29
C VAL A 337 -0.80 -18.56 6.60
N SER A 338 0.44 -18.08 6.51
CA SER A 338 1.25 -17.81 7.69
C SER A 338 2.10 -16.55 7.59
N ASP A 339 2.49 -15.98 8.73
CA ASP A 339 3.51 -14.92 8.78
C ASP A 339 3.13 -13.71 7.91
N VAL A 340 1.94 -13.16 8.15
CA VAL A 340 1.43 -12.00 7.42
C VAL A 340 1.38 -10.79 8.35
N LEU A 341 1.97 -9.68 7.91
CA LEU A 341 1.97 -8.41 8.63
C LEU A 341 1.24 -7.33 7.82
N PHE A 342 0.15 -6.80 8.37
CA PHE A 342 -0.46 -5.55 7.93
C PHE A 342 -0.04 -4.43 8.87
N THR A 343 0.57 -3.35 8.39
CA THR A 343 1.07 -2.30 9.29
C THR A 343 1.02 -0.87 8.76
N ASN A 344 0.96 0.11 9.66
CA ASN A 344 1.07 1.55 9.37
C ASN A 344 0.12 2.01 8.26
N SER A 345 -1.14 1.60 8.30
CA SER A 345 -2.08 1.77 7.20
C SER A 345 -3.37 2.44 7.64
N VAL A 346 -4.09 3.03 6.69
CA VAL A 346 -5.39 3.68 6.89
C VAL A 346 -6.44 2.95 6.08
N VAL A 347 -7.55 2.59 6.72
CA VAL A 347 -8.75 2.03 6.08
C VAL A 347 -9.91 2.96 6.35
N LYS A 348 -10.55 3.48 5.30
CA LYS A 348 -11.61 4.49 5.46
C LYS A 348 -12.76 4.28 4.49
N ASN A 349 -13.97 4.67 4.91
CA ASN A 349 -15.20 4.51 4.13
C ASN A 349 -15.40 3.08 3.60
N SER A 350 -14.89 2.09 4.34
CA SER A 350 -14.86 0.70 3.93
C SER A 350 -15.87 -0.11 4.72
N GLN A 351 -16.26 -1.26 4.19
CA GLN A 351 -17.12 -2.20 4.89
C GLN A 351 -16.50 -2.69 6.19
N ASN A 352 -15.20 -3.02 6.14
CA ASN A 352 -14.48 -3.56 7.29
C ASN A 352 -13.10 -2.90 7.43
N GLY A 353 -12.53 -2.95 8.63
CA GLY A 353 -11.13 -2.58 8.89
C GLY A 353 -10.19 -3.75 8.67
N ALA A 354 -9.82 -4.44 9.76
CA ALA A 354 -9.05 -5.68 9.72
C ALA A 354 -9.99 -6.89 9.67
N ARG A 355 -9.73 -7.86 8.79
CA ARG A 355 -10.66 -8.99 8.57
C ARG A 355 -9.96 -10.34 8.43
N ILE A 356 -10.54 -11.38 9.02
CA ILE A 356 -10.27 -12.80 8.75
C ILE A 356 -11.60 -13.48 8.41
N LYS A 357 -11.68 -14.10 7.23
CA LYS A 357 -12.84 -14.88 6.80
C LYS A 357 -12.42 -16.29 6.39
N THR A 358 -13.04 -17.33 6.96
CA THR A 358 -12.78 -18.73 6.58
C THR A 358 -14.06 -19.42 6.14
N ASN A 359 -13.98 -20.18 5.04
CA ASN A 359 -15.12 -20.85 4.44
C ASN A 359 -15.66 -21.97 5.35
N SER A 360 -16.99 -21.97 5.56
CA SER A 360 -17.68 -22.94 6.39
C SER A 360 -17.53 -24.37 5.85
N GLY A 361 -17.25 -25.33 6.73
CA GLY A 361 -17.12 -26.74 6.39
C GLY A 361 -15.84 -27.12 5.65
N THR A 362 -14.86 -26.21 5.58
CA THR A 362 -13.59 -26.44 4.87
C THR A 362 -12.41 -26.58 5.85
N THR A 363 -11.22 -26.86 5.31
CA THR A 363 -9.98 -27.06 6.08
C THR A 363 -8.86 -26.14 5.60
N GLY A 364 -7.95 -25.78 6.51
CA GLY A 364 -6.80 -24.92 6.22
C GLY A 364 -6.19 -24.36 7.51
N THR A 365 -5.24 -23.45 7.37
CA THR A 365 -4.57 -22.81 8.51
C THR A 365 -4.39 -21.31 8.31
N VAL A 366 -4.56 -20.55 9.38
CA VAL A 366 -4.28 -19.12 9.49
C VAL A 366 -3.39 -18.93 10.71
N THR A 367 -2.10 -18.72 10.50
CA THR A 367 -1.13 -18.73 11.61
C THR A 367 -0.24 -17.50 11.62
N ASN A 368 0.02 -16.91 12.79
CA ASN A 368 0.96 -15.79 12.94
C ASN A 368 0.60 -14.61 12.02
N ILE A 369 -0.57 -14.03 12.25
CA ILE A 369 -1.05 -12.85 11.52
C ILE A 369 -1.02 -11.65 12.45
N GLU A 370 -0.46 -10.55 11.98
CA GLU A 370 -0.36 -9.31 12.73
C GLU A 370 -1.00 -8.14 11.97
N TRP A 371 -1.86 -7.40 12.66
CA TRP A 371 -2.21 -6.03 12.29
C TRP A 371 -1.61 -5.07 13.32
N SER A 372 -0.80 -4.11 12.88
CA SER A 372 -0.19 -3.11 13.77
C SER A 372 -0.28 -1.68 13.24
N ASN A 373 -0.61 -0.72 14.11
CA ASN A 373 -0.74 0.71 13.74
C ASN A 373 -1.72 0.92 12.58
N ILE A 374 -2.95 0.42 12.72
CA ILE A 374 -4.00 0.56 11.72
C ILE A 374 -5.00 1.62 12.18
N GLN A 375 -5.23 2.63 11.33
CA GLN A 375 -6.26 3.63 11.57
C GLN A 375 -7.49 3.30 10.74
N VAL A 376 -8.65 3.20 11.38
CA VAL A 376 -9.93 2.96 10.71
C VAL A 376 -10.84 4.19 10.80
N SER A 377 -11.62 4.48 9.77
CA SER A 377 -12.62 5.56 9.88
C SER A 377 -13.84 5.31 9.01
N ASN A 378 -15.01 5.66 9.53
CA ASN A 378 -16.28 5.49 8.83
C ASN A 378 -16.48 4.05 8.30
N ILE A 379 -16.18 3.05 9.14
CA ILE A 379 -16.36 1.64 8.79
C ILE A 379 -17.84 1.27 8.85
N SER A 380 -18.38 0.66 7.80
CA SER A 380 -19.84 0.52 7.65
C SER A 380 -20.43 -0.79 8.20
N ILE A 381 -19.64 -1.84 8.41
CA ILE A 381 -20.11 -3.11 9.00
C ILE A 381 -19.26 -3.51 10.22
N TYR A 382 -17.95 -3.78 10.06
CA TYR A 382 -17.13 -4.30 11.15
C TYR A 382 -15.77 -3.62 11.25
N GLY A 383 -15.50 -2.93 12.36
CA GLY A 383 -14.16 -2.39 12.63
C GLY A 383 -13.08 -3.48 12.57
N ILE A 384 -13.30 -4.57 13.30
CA ILE A 384 -12.56 -5.82 13.22
C ILE A 384 -13.54 -6.98 13.02
N ASP A 385 -13.27 -7.84 12.04
CA ASP A 385 -14.06 -9.04 11.72
C ASP A 385 -13.18 -10.29 11.74
N ILE A 386 -13.49 -11.29 12.57
CA ILE A 386 -12.86 -12.61 12.53
C ILE A 386 -13.97 -13.66 12.56
N GLN A 387 -14.25 -14.32 11.45
CA GLN A 387 -15.38 -15.25 11.35
C GLN A 387 -15.05 -16.54 10.56
N GLN A 388 -15.61 -17.66 11.04
CA GLN A 388 -15.37 -19.00 10.51
C GLN A 388 -16.60 -19.69 9.90
N ASP A 389 -17.52 -18.89 9.39
CA ASP A 389 -18.85 -19.31 8.95
C ASP A 389 -19.18 -18.82 7.52
N TYR A 390 -18.15 -18.40 6.77
CA TYR A 390 -18.30 -17.73 5.47
C TYR A 390 -18.71 -18.69 4.34
N LEU A 391 -19.54 -18.23 3.41
CA LEU A 391 -19.81 -18.87 2.12
C LEU A 391 -19.82 -17.81 1.01
N ASN A 392 -19.62 -18.21 -0.25
CA ASN A 392 -19.89 -17.34 -1.40
C ASN A 392 -21.41 -17.11 -1.48
N GLY A 393 -21.86 -16.01 -0.87
CA GLY A 393 -23.27 -15.71 -0.58
C GLY A 393 -23.50 -15.08 0.80
N GLY A 394 -22.47 -15.08 1.66
CA GLY A 394 -22.49 -14.43 2.97
C GLY A 394 -22.26 -15.39 4.15
N PRO A 395 -22.09 -14.84 5.36
CA PRO A 395 -21.93 -15.62 6.58
C PRO A 395 -23.19 -16.43 6.92
N THR A 396 -22.99 -17.63 7.47
CA THR A 396 -24.09 -18.56 7.84
C THR A 396 -24.59 -18.35 9.27
N GLY A 397 -23.87 -17.58 10.09
CA GLY A 397 -24.10 -17.41 11.52
C GLY A 397 -23.64 -18.59 12.38
N THR A 398 -23.16 -19.68 11.78
CA THR A 398 -22.73 -20.90 12.49
C THR A 398 -21.29 -21.25 12.11
N PRO A 399 -20.29 -20.94 12.96
CA PRO A 399 -18.90 -21.18 12.63
C PRO A 399 -18.56 -22.68 12.66
N THR A 400 -17.69 -23.08 11.73
CA THR A 400 -17.09 -24.41 11.72
C THR A 400 -15.63 -24.33 12.19
N ASN A 401 -15.02 -25.48 12.46
CA ASN A 401 -13.71 -25.55 13.11
C ASN A 401 -12.64 -26.30 12.30
N GLY A 402 -12.85 -26.49 10.99
CA GLY A 402 -11.90 -27.19 10.13
C GLY A 402 -10.71 -26.32 9.70
N VAL A 403 -10.88 -25.00 9.64
CA VAL A 403 -9.77 -24.05 9.48
C VAL A 403 -9.27 -23.66 10.88
N ILE A 404 -7.96 -23.80 11.12
CA ILE A 404 -7.37 -23.46 12.42
C ILE A 404 -6.77 -22.06 12.37
N ILE A 405 -7.22 -21.18 13.27
CA ILE A 405 -6.73 -19.81 13.42
C ILE A 405 -5.91 -19.72 14.72
N ASN A 406 -4.61 -19.43 14.59
CA ASN A 406 -3.70 -19.45 15.72
C ASN A 406 -2.67 -18.32 15.66
N GLY A 407 -2.46 -17.60 16.77
CA GLY A 407 -1.44 -16.56 16.83
C GLY A 407 -1.87 -15.32 16.03
N ILE A 408 -2.90 -14.63 16.51
CA ILE A 408 -3.38 -13.38 15.92
C ILE A 408 -3.02 -12.23 16.83
N THR A 409 -2.20 -11.31 16.31
CA THR A 409 -1.77 -10.13 17.04
C THR A 409 -2.45 -8.90 16.45
N MET A 410 -3.05 -8.08 17.30
CA MET A 410 -3.61 -6.79 16.91
C MET A 410 -3.08 -5.73 17.84
N SER A 411 -2.32 -4.77 17.32
CA SER A 411 -1.71 -3.71 18.13
C SER A 411 -1.98 -2.31 17.57
N ASN A 412 -2.38 -1.38 18.43
CA ASN A 412 -2.62 0.02 18.06
C ASN A 412 -3.59 0.16 16.87
N ILE A 413 -4.74 -0.52 16.93
CA ILE A 413 -5.81 -0.39 15.95
C ILE A 413 -6.84 0.59 16.52
N THR A 414 -6.99 1.76 15.90
CA THR A 414 -7.84 2.83 16.45
C THR A 414 -8.69 3.52 15.40
N GLY A 415 -9.81 4.11 15.83
CA GLY A 415 -10.60 5.01 14.99
C GLY A 415 -12.11 4.84 15.14
N THR A 416 -12.85 4.98 14.04
CA THR A 416 -14.32 5.06 14.07
C THR A 416 -15.03 4.09 13.14
N ALA A 417 -16.10 3.49 13.65
CA ALA A 417 -17.11 2.78 12.90
C ALA A 417 -18.39 3.64 12.81
N ALA A 418 -19.19 3.43 11.77
CA ALA A 418 -20.50 4.08 11.60
C ALA A 418 -21.49 3.57 12.66
N SER A 419 -22.54 4.34 12.96
CA SER A 419 -23.46 4.04 14.07
C SER A 419 -24.25 2.73 13.93
N GLY A 420 -24.33 2.16 12.72
CA GLY A 420 -24.97 0.86 12.47
C GLY A 420 -23.98 -0.30 12.29
N ALA A 421 -22.68 -0.03 12.38
CA ALA A 421 -21.61 -1.03 12.33
C ALA A 421 -21.33 -1.55 13.75
N GLN A 422 -20.63 -2.68 13.87
CA GLN A 422 -20.03 -3.12 15.14
C GLN A 422 -18.56 -2.70 15.16
N ASN A 423 -18.04 -2.37 16.34
CA ASN A 423 -16.62 -2.12 16.46
C ASN A 423 -15.86 -3.43 16.28
N TYR A 424 -16.37 -4.51 16.88
CA TYR A 424 -15.74 -5.83 16.86
C TYR A 424 -16.75 -6.96 16.64
N PHE A 425 -16.43 -7.88 15.72
CA PHE A 425 -17.15 -9.12 15.49
C PHE A 425 -16.18 -10.30 15.46
N ILE A 426 -16.35 -11.26 16.37
CA ILE A 426 -15.49 -12.46 16.47
C ILE A 426 -16.35 -13.72 16.61
N LEU A 427 -16.39 -14.53 15.56
CA LEU A 427 -17.17 -15.77 15.47
C LEU A 427 -16.28 -16.96 15.11
N CYS A 428 -15.65 -17.53 16.13
CA CYS A 428 -14.77 -18.69 16.05
C CYS A 428 -15.51 -20.02 16.15
N GLY A 429 -15.04 -21.03 15.44
CA GLY A 429 -15.46 -22.41 15.64
C GLY A 429 -14.96 -22.96 16.99
N SER A 430 -15.62 -24.00 17.49
CA SER A 430 -15.22 -24.63 18.76
C SER A 430 -13.81 -25.22 18.67
N GLY A 431 -12.88 -24.65 19.45
CA GLY A 431 -11.49 -25.12 19.55
C GLY A 431 -10.59 -24.78 18.36
N SER A 432 -11.07 -23.99 17.39
CA SER A 432 -10.30 -23.64 16.19
C SER A 432 -9.58 -22.29 16.29
N CYS A 433 -9.91 -21.44 17.25
CA CYS A 433 -9.19 -20.20 17.54
C CYS A 433 -8.33 -20.34 18.79
N SER A 434 -7.09 -19.84 18.75
CA SER A 434 -6.19 -19.82 19.91
C SER A 434 -5.12 -18.72 19.80
N ASN A 435 -4.57 -18.31 20.96
CA ASN A 435 -3.45 -17.38 21.07
C ASN A 435 -3.69 -16.04 20.35
N PHE A 436 -4.71 -15.28 20.77
CA PHE A 436 -4.93 -13.92 20.25
C PHE A 436 -4.40 -12.90 21.27
N ASP A 437 -3.64 -11.90 20.81
CA ASP A 437 -3.06 -10.84 21.65
C ASP A 437 -3.43 -9.45 21.12
N PHE A 438 -4.38 -8.77 21.79
CA PHE A 438 -4.99 -7.54 21.30
C PHE A 438 -4.68 -6.37 22.22
N VAL A 439 -3.69 -5.54 21.84
CA VAL A 439 -3.15 -4.46 22.66
C VAL A 439 -3.47 -3.10 22.03
N ASN A 440 -3.99 -2.17 22.83
CA ASN A 440 -4.35 -0.81 22.36
C ASN A 440 -5.30 -0.82 21.15
N VAL A 441 -6.31 -1.69 21.18
CA VAL A 441 -7.39 -1.72 20.19
C VAL A 441 -8.54 -0.86 20.72
N ALA A 442 -8.88 0.20 19.99
CA ALA A 442 -9.89 1.18 20.39
C ALA A 442 -10.62 1.77 19.16
N ILE A 443 -11.62 1.04 18.69
CA ILE A 443 -12.58 1.49 17.68
C ILE A 443 -13.86 1.92 18.41
N THR A 444 -14.44 3.04 17.97
CA THR A 444 -15.61 3.65 18.61
C THR A 444 -16.67 4.03 17.59
N GLY A 445 -17.89 4.32 18.05
CA GLY A 445 -18.99 4.81 17.22
C GLY A 445 -19.96 3.73 16.76
N GLY A 446 -19.53 2.47 16.67
CA GLY A 446 -20.39 1.32 16.40
C GLY A 446 -21.34 0.97 17.55
N SER A 447 -22.27 0.07 17.26
CA SER A 447 -23.24 -0.53 18.19
C SER A 447 -22.65 -1.71 18.98
N ASP A 448 -23.53 -2.50 19.62
CA ASP A 448 -23.18 -3.68 20.42
C ASP A 448 -22.25 -4.65 19.66
N ASP A 449 -21.11 -4.96 20.25
CA ASP A 449 -20.13 -5.89 19.68
C ASP A 449 -20.57 -7.35 19.90
N SER A 450 -20.11 -8.28 19.04
CA SER A 450 -20.46 -9.70 19.19
C SER A 450 -19.24 -10.59 19.07
N CYS A 451 -18.86 -11.25 20.17
CA CYS A 451 -17.71 -12.14 20.20
C CYS A 451 -18.00 -13.43 20.97
N ASN A 452 -17.57 -14.56 20.42
CA ASN A 452 -17.59 -15.86 21.10
C ASN A 452 -16.19 -16.35 21.51
N PHE A 453 -15.15 -15.56 21.24
CA PHE A 453 -13.78 -15.81 21.64
C PHE A 453 -13.19 -14.55 22.30
N THR A 454 -12.46 -14.74 23.38
CA THR A 454 -11.80 -13.66 24.11
C THR A 454 -10.28 -13.78 23.93
N PRO A 455 -9.60 -12.73 23.45
CA PRO A 455 -8.14 -12.70 23.38
C PRO A 455 -7.48 -13.02 24.72
N THR A 456 -6.35 -13.71 24.68
CA THR A 456 -5.63 -14.18 25.87
C THR A 456 -4.90 -13.08 26.62
N SER A 457 -4.66 -11.93 25.97
CA SER A 457 -3.94 -10.80 26.54
C SER A 457 -4.38 -9.47 25.91
N GLY A 458 -4.16 -8.40 26.67
CA GLY A 458 -4.47 -7.02 26.30
C GLY A 458 -5.72 -6.44 26.96
N ASN A 459 -6.00 -5.16 26.66
CA ASN A 459 -7.14 -4.42 27.24
C ASN A 459 -8.42 -4.55 26.41
N PHE A 460 -8.41 -5.44 25.42
CA PHE A 460 -9.54 -5.64 24.52
C PHE A 460 -10.76 -6.18 25.26
N LYS A 461 -11.90 -5.55 25.01
CA LYS A 461 -13.20 -5.98 25.50
C LYS A 461 -14.18 -5.90 24.35
N CYS A 462 -14.81 -7.02 24.05
CA CYS A 462 -15.96 -7.11 23.16
C CYS A 462 -17.18 -7.23 24.07
N THR A 463 -17.94 -6.15 24.21
CA THR A 463 -19.01 -6.00 25.21
C THR A 463 -20.31 -5.57 24.60
#